data_AF-A0A1F5NQP8-F1
#
_entry.id   AF-A0A1F5NQP8-F1
#
_cell.length_a   1.000
_cell.length_b   1.000
_cell.length_c   1.000
_cell.angle_alpha   90.00
_cell.angle_beta   90.00
_cell.angle_gamma   90.00
#
_symmetry.space_group_name_H-M   'P 1'
#
loop_
_entity.id
_entity.type
_entity.pdbx_description
1 polymer ?
#
loop_
_entity_poly.entity_id
_entity_poly.type
_entity_poly.pdbx_seq_one_letter_code
_entity_poly.pdbx_strand_id
1 'polypeptide(L)'
;MGLGSLFLLVSILSPQLPYLVIKALLKKRFGAKYNNKQIGHSIRYLKRKKFIALENKSGKIQMVLTKLGLKHLQNADLDMIKIAPHAWDAKWRIVMFDIPEEHKPARHVFRRKLKELGFVHFQRSVFLLPFKCEKEIYELAEHLSISSYVHILSADRFPNDKSLLKRCQITH
;
A
#
# COMPACT_ATOMS: atom_id res chain seq x y z
N MET A 1 -20.68 37.06 10.17
CA MET A 1 -19.28 37.00 9.67
C MET A 1 -18.62 35.76 10.25
N GLY A 2 -18.68 34.65 9.51
CA GLY A 2 -18.35 33.32 10.03
C GLY A 2 -16.84 33.09 10.18
N LEU A 3 -16.47 32.21 11.12
CA LEU A 3 -15.08 31.85 11.48
C LEU A 3 -14.10 31.64 10.30
N GLY A 4 -14.59 31.38 9.08
CA GLY A 4 -13.77 31.23 7.87
C GLY A 4 -12.89 32.45 7.56
N SER A 5 -13.38 33.68 7.72
CA SER A 5 -12.58 34.89 7.39
C SER A 5 -11.42 35.13 8.37
N LEU A 6 -11.57 34.72 9.64
CA LEU A 6 -10.52 34.85 10.65
C LEU A 6 -9.35 33.89 10.38
N PHE A 7 -9.63 32.69 9.87
CA PHE A 7 -8.62 31.69 9.51
C PHE A 7 -7.71 32.13 8.34
N LEU A 8 -8.24 32.90 7.39
CA LEU A 8 -7.47 33.48 6.29
C LEU A 8 -6.37 34.41 6.77
N LEU A 9 -6.74 35.42 7.56
CA LEU A 9 -5.84 36.44 8.07
C LEU A 9 -4.73 35.83 8.91
N VAL A 10 -5.08 34.89 9.78
CA VAL A 10 -4.15 34.16 10.66
C VAL A 10 -3.09 33.37 9.88
N SER A 11 -3.44 32.85 8.70
CA SER A 11 -2.54 32.04 7.89
C SER A 11 -1.52 32.86 7.11
N ILE A 12 -1.90 34.07 6.71
CA ILE A 12 -1.04 35.07 6.07
C ILE A 12 -0.04 35.64 7.11
N LEU A 13 -0.50 35.84 8.35
CA LEU A 13 0.31 36.37 9.45
C LEU A 13 1.40 35.40 9.92
N SER A 14 1.18 34.09 9.83
CA SER A 14 2.24 33.10 10.08
C SER A 14 1.93 31.73 9.48
N PRO A 15 2.82 31.15 8.64
CA PRO A 15 2.69 29.80 8.09
C PRO A 15 2.59 28.69 9.15
N GLN A 16 2.90 29.03 10.41
CA GLN A 16 2.95 28.12 11.55
C GLN A 16 1.58 27.95 12.23
N LEU A 17 0.69 28.94 12.13
CA LEU A 17 -0.60 28.95 12.83
C LEU A 17 -1.56 27.86 12.34
N PRO A 18 -1.69 27.59 11.02
CA PRO A 18 -2.48 26.46 10.53
C PRO A 18 -1.97 25.11 11.05
N TYR A 19 -0.65 24.97 11.15
CA TYR A 19 -0.01 23.78 11.72
C TYR A 19 -0.36 23.61 13.21
N LEU A 20 -0.40 24.69 13.99
CA LEU A 20 -0.77 24.66 15.40
C LEU A 20 -2.25 24.26 15.58
N VAL A 21 -3.16 24.81 14.77
CA VAL A 21 -4.59 24.45 14.83
C VAL A 21 -4.80 22.99 14.47
N ILE A 22 -4.20 22.50 13.38
CA ILE A 22 -4.26 21.10 12.98
C ILE A 22 -3.69 20.19 14.08
N LYS A 23 -2.54 20.55 14.66
CA LYS A 23 -1.92 19.80 15.75
C LYS A 23 -2.85 19.75 16.97
N ALA A 24 -3.52 20.86 17.31
CA ALA A 24 -4.49 20.92 18.40
C ALA A 24 -5.73 20.05 18.11
N LEU A 25 -6.24 20.04 16.87
CA LEU A 25 -7.36 19.18 16.46
C LEU A 25 -6.98 17.69 16.52
N LEU A 26 -5.80 17.32 16.02
CA LEU A 26 -5.29 15.95 16.11
C LEU A 26 -5.00 15.54 17.55
N LYS A 27 -4.50 16.44 18.40
CA LYS A 27 -4.39 16.21 19.85
C LYS A 27 -5.77 15.98 20.47
N LYS A 28 -6.79 16.77 20.13
CA LYS A 28 -8.14 16.57 20.67
C LYS A 28 -8.71 15.20 20.26
N ARG A 29 -8.41 14.72 19.05
CA ARG A 29 -8.90 13.45 18.52
C ARG A 29 -8.09 12.22 18.95
N PHE A 30 -6.77 12.33 19.09
CA PHE A 30 -5.84 11.21 19.31
C PHE A 30 -4.96 11.36 20.56
N GLY A 31 -5.12 12.43 21.35
CA GLY A 31 -4.20 12.83 22.41
C GLY A 31 -4.10 11.90 23.60
N ALA A 32 -5.04 10.95 23.77
CA ALA A 32 -4.93 9.87 24.73
C ALA A 32 -3.91 8.78 24.30
N LYS A 33 -3.62 8.68 22.99
CA LYS A 33 -2.80 7.60 22.40
C LYS A 33 -1.39 8.05 21.99
N TYR A 34 -1.18 9.35 21.72
CA TYR A 34 0.10 9.87 21.21
C TYR A 34 0.46 11.22 21.81
N ASN A 35 1.75 11.44 22.09
CA ASN A 35 2.24 12.70 22.67
C ASN A 35 2.39 13.82 21.63
N ASN A 36 2.47 15.07 22.10
CA ASN A 36 2.56 16.27 21.25
C ASN A 36 3.80 16.32 20.33
N LYS A 37 4.91 15.69 20.73
CA LYS A 37 6.14 15.62 19.92
C LYS A 37 5.95 14.63 18.78
N GLN A 38 5.35 13.47 19.03
CA GLN A 38 5.05 12.44 18.04
C GLN A 38 4.10 12.97 16.97
N ILE A 39 2.97 13.56 17.36
CA ILE A 39 2.00 14.13 16.40
C ILE A 39 2.67 15.20 15.52
N GLY A 40 3.44 16.10 16.12
CA GLY A 40 4.15 17.15 15.37
C GLY A 40 5.25 16.61 14.46
N HIS A 41 5.92 15.52 14.82
CA HIS A 41 6.90 14.86 13.97
C HIS A 41 6.24 14.19 12.76
N SER A 42 5.15 13.46 12.95
CA SER A 42 4.41 12.81 11.86
C SER A 42 3.86 13.81 10.85
N ILE A 43 3.25 14.91 11.30
CA ILE A 43 2.74 15.95 10.39
C ILE A 43 3.89 16.57 9.57
N ARG A 44 5.03 16.88 10.20
CA ARG A 44 6.21 17.41 9.50
C ARG A 44 6.78 16.40 8.51
N TYR A 45 6.82 15.13 8.88
CA TYR A 45 7.22 14.05 7.98
C TYR A 45 6.30 13.99 6.74
N LEU A 46 4.99 13.94 6.94
CA LEU A 46 4.00 13.88 5.86
C LEU A 46 4.08 15.10 4.94
N LYS A 47 4.27 16.31 5.51
CA LYS A 47 4.46 17.54 4.74
C LYS A 47 5.77 17.52 3.94
N ARG A 48 6.89 17.12 4.57
CA ARG A 48 8.21 17.02 3.92
C ARG A 48 8.22 16.00 2.78
N LYS A 49 7.51 14.88 2.95
CA LYS A 49 7.31 13.87 1.90
C LYS A 49 6.25 14.26 0.85
N LYS A 50 5.64 15.45 0.97
CA LYS A 50 4.58 15.97 0.10
C LYS A 50 3.34 15.06 0.05
N PHE A 51 3.09 14.27 1.09
CA PHE A 51 1.90 13.42 1.18
C PHE A 51 0.65 14.23 1.56
N ILE A 52 0.85 15.30 2.32
CA ILE A 52 -0.19 16.27 2.67
C ILE A 52 0.21 17.66 2.21
N ALA A 53 -0.77 18.46 1.84
CA ALA A 53 -0.63 19.89 1.56
C ALA A 53 -1.62 20.69 2.41
N LEU A 54 -1.33 21.97 2.57
CA LEU A 54 -2.27 22.93 3.15
C LEU A 54 -2.83 23.75 1.99
N GLU A 55 -4.12 23.62 1.75
CA GLU A 55 -4.83 24.38 0.72
C GLU A 55 -5.77 25.38 1.37
N ASN A 56 -5.93 26.53 0.73
CA ASN A 56 -6.92 27.52 1.12
C ASN A 56 -8.15 27.34 0.23
N LYS A 57 -9.24 26.80 0.81
CA LYS A 57 -10.52 26.64 0.11
C LYS A 57 -11.57 27.50 0.80
N SER A 58 -12.12 28.45 0.05
CA SER A 58 -13.20 29.34 0.51
C SER A 58 -12.88 30.02 1.85
N GLY A 59 -11.63 30.44 2.00
CA GLY A 59 -11.15 31.09 3.21
C GLY A 59 -10.75 30.17 4.37
N LYS A 60 -10.86 28.87 4.22
CA LYS A 60 -10.46 27.92 5.26
C LYS A 60 -9.20 27.20 4.82
N ILE A 61 -8.18 27.22 5.68
CA ILE A 61 -7.03 26.34 5.48
C ILE A 61 -7.44 24.93 5.84
N GLN A 62 -7.34 24.05 4.86
CA GLN A 62 -7.62 22.64 4.97
C GLN A 62 -6.34 21.86 4.70
N MET A 63 -6.08 20.85 5.53
CA MET A 63 -5.11 19.83 5.18
C MET A 63 -5.75 18.90 4.18
N VAL A 64 -5.11 18.76 3.02
CA VAL A 64 -5.55 17.85 1.97
C VAL A 64 -4.49 16.78 1.73
N LEU A 65 -4.96 15.59 1.38
CA LEU A 65 -4.11 14.52 0.88
C LEU A 65 -3.72 14.83 -0.56
N THR A 66 -2.43 14.83 -0.87
CA THR A 66 -1.97 15.07 -2.25
C THR A 66 -2.13 13.79 -3.08
N LYS A 67 -2.04 13.90 -4.42
CA LYS A 67 -1.96 12.71 -5.29
C LYS A 67 -0.84 11.75 -4.88
N LEU A 68 0.29 12.28 -4.42
CA LEU A 68 1.42 11.48 -3.93
C LEU A 68 1.11 10.80 -2.60
N GLY A 69 0.44 11.49 -1.68
CA GLY A 69 -0.02 10.92 -0.41
C GLY A 69 -1.07 9.83 -0.61
N LEU A 70 -2.01 10.04 -1.54
CA LEU A 70 -2.99 9.02 -1.91
C LEU A 70 -2.31 7.78 -2.48
N LYS A 71 -1.36 7.95 -3.41
CA LYS A 71 -0.57 6.83 -3.94
C LYS A 71 0.25 6.12 -2.86
N HIS A 72 0.76 6.87 -1.87
CA HIS A 72 1.48 6.28 -0.75
C HIS A 72 0.56 5.45 0.16
N LEU A 73 -0.65 5.91 0.44
CA LEU A 73 -1.65 5.13 1.19
C LEU A 73 -2.04 3.86 0.45
N GLN A 74 -2.33 3.94 -0.85
CA GLN A 74 -2.63 2.77 -1.68
C GLN A 74 -1.48 1.75 -1.64
N ASN A 75 -0.23 2.20 -1.77
CA ASN A 75 0.92 1.30 -1.64
C ASN A 75 1.10 0.75 -0.22
N ALA A 76 0.73 1.51 0.82
CA ALA A 76 0.82 1.03 2.21
C ALA A 76 -0.14 -0.14 2.45
N ASP A 77 -1.34 -0.12 1.86
CA ASP A 77 -2.27 -1.24 1.91
C ASP A 77 -1.66 -2.49 1.23
N LEU A 78 -0.98 -2.31 0.09
CA LEU A 78 -0.25 -3.40 -0.58
C LEU A 78 0.90 -3.97 0.26
N ASP A 79 1.53 -3.18 1.13
CA ASP A 79 2.62 -3.63 2.01
C ASP A 79 2.13 -4.43 3.22
N MET A 80 0.84 -4.32 3.54
CA MET A 80 0.19 -5.13 4.56
C MET A 80 -0.13 -6.54 4.08
N ILE A 81 -0.27 -6.73 2.76
CA ILE A 81 -0.48 -8.05 2.15
C ILE A 81 0.78 -8.90 2.36
N LYS A 82 0.62 -9.99 3.10
CA LYS A 82 1.70 -10.96 3.40
C LYS A 82 1.12 -12.36 3.34
N ILE A 83 1.91 -13.28 2.78
CA ILE A 83 1.58 -14.70 2.84
C ILE A 83 2.23 -15.25 4.10
N ALA A 84 1.40 -15.70 5.04
CA ALA A 84 1.92 -16.41 6.20
C ALA A 84 2.54 -17.73 5.72
N PRO A 85 3.76 -18.08 6.16
CA PRO A 85 4.33 -19.37 5.87
C PRO A 85 3.45 -20.45 6.54
N HIS A 86 2.82 -21.28 5.73
CA HIS A 86 2.06 -22.44 6.20
C HIS A 86 2.89 -23.70 5.98
N ALA A 87 2.57 -24.78 6.70
CA ALA A 87 3.07 -26.09 6.31
C ALA A 87 2.63 -26.38 4.86
N TRP A 88 3.57 -26.82 4.03
CA TRP A 88 3.28 -27.13 2.64
C TRP A 88 2.24 -28.24 2.55
N ASP A 89 1.13 -27.99 1.87
CA ASP A 89 0.00 -28.92 1.68
C ASP A 89 0.24 -29.92 0.54
N ALA A 90 1.51 -30.11 0.14
CA ALA A 90 1.94 -30.89 -1.01
C ALA A 90 1.39 -30.39 -2.36
N LYS A 91 0.95 -29.13 -2.45
CA LYS A 91 0.47 -28.54 -3.69
C LYS A 91 1.20 -27.26 -4.05
N TRP A 92 1.35 -27.03 -5.35
CA TRP A 92 1.81 -25.76 -5.89
C TRP A 92 0.63 -24.83 -6.12
N ARG A 93 0.83 -23.54 -5.84
CA ARG A 93 -0.03 -22.44 -6.29
C ARG A 93 0.66 -21.74 -7.43
N ILE A 94 0.04 -21.84 -8.60
CA ILE A 94 0.52 -21.30 -9.86
C ILE A 94 -0.31 -20.06 -10.14
N VAL A 95 0.32 -18.90 -10.04
CA VAL A 95 -0.29 -17.62 -10.39
C VAL A 95 0.10 -17.30 -11.83
N MET A 96 -0.89 -17.16 -12.68
CA MET A 96 -0.73 -16.74 -14.07
C MET A 96 -1.58 -15.51 -14.35
N PHE A 97 -1.10 -14.66 -15.25
CA PHE A 97 -1.84 -13.45 -15.59
C PHE A 97 -1.60 -13.00 -17.03
N ASP A 98 -2.62 -12.41 -17.64
CA ASP A 98 -2.51 -11.78 -18.95
C ASP A 98 -3.09 -10.36 -18.90
N ILE A 99 -2.29 -9.45 -18.36
CA ILE A 99 -2.70 -8.07 -18.10
C ILE A 99 -2.35 -7.21 -19.32
N PRO A 100 -3.35 -6.55 -19.96
CA PRO A 100 -3.16 -5.80 -21.20
C PRO A 100 -2.25 -4.58 -20.99
N GLU A 101 -1.73 -4.02 -22.09
CA GLU A 101 -0.72 -2.95 -22.05
C GLU A 101 -1.26 -1.65 -21.43
N GLU A 102 -2.56 -1.40 -21.56
CA GLU A 102 -3.27 -0.29 -20.87
C GLU A 102 -3.10 -0.33 -19.34
N HIS A 103 -2.92 -1.53 -18.78
CA HIS A 103 -2.69 -1.76 -17.35
C HIS A 103 -1.22 -2.08 -17.03
N LYS A 104 -0.28 -1.69 -17.90
CA LYS A 104 1.17 -1.90 -17.71
C LYS A 104 1.68 -1.50 -16.32
N PRO A 105 1.31 -0.34 -15.73
CA PRO A 105 1.76 0.01 -14.38
C PRO A 105 1.30 -1.00 -13.32
N ALA A 106 0.04 -1.44 -13.37
CA ALA A 106 -0.52 -2.43 -12.46
C ALA A 106 0.21 -3.78 -12.60
N ARG A 107 0.46 -4.21 -13.84
CA ARG A 107 1.25 -5.42 -14.14
C ARG A 107 2.65 -5.37 -13.52
N HIS A 108 3.33 -4.23 -13.60
CA HIS A 108 4.66 -4.07 -12.98
C HIS A 108 4.60 -4.13 -11.45
N VAL A 109 3.60 -3.51 -10.83
CA VAL A 109 3.40 -3.55 -9.38
C VAL A 109 3.07 -4.98 -8.94
N PHE A 110 2.12 -5.65 -9.60
CA PHE A 110 1.70 -7.02 -9.30
C PHE A 110 2.90 -7.98 -9.31
N ARG A 111 3.70 -7.95 -10.40
CA ARG A 111 4.92 -8.76 -10.52
C ARG A 111 5.94 -8.50 -9.42
N ARG A 112 6.12 -7.24 -9.03
CA ARG A 112 7.05 -6.87 -7.97
C ARG A 112 6.55 -7.42 -6.63
N LYS A 113 5.26 -7.26 -6.32
CA LYS A 113 4.65 -7.79 -5.10
C LYS A 113 4.73 -9.31 -5.03
N LEU A 114 4.48 -10.04 -6.12
CA LEU A 114 4.67 -11.51 -6.14
C LEU A 114 6.09 -11.91 -5.74
N LYS A 115 7.12 -11.23 -6.23
CA LYS A 115 8.50 -11.50 -5.84
C LYS A 115 8.76 -11.19 -4.36
N GLU A 116 8.24 -10.07 -3.86
CA GLU A 116 8.34 -9.69 -2.43
C GLU A 116 7.64 -10.70 -1.52
N LEU A 117 6.55 -11.30 -2.01
CA LEU A 117 5.78 -12.35 -1.33
C LEU A 117 6.45 -13.75 -1.40
N GLY A 118 7.63 -13.86 -2.02
CA GLY A 118 8.40 -15.10 -2.07
C GLY A 118 8.07 -16.03 -3.24
N PHE A 119 7.28 -15.59 -4.22
CA PHE A 119 7.02 -16.42 -5.39
C PHE A 119 8.27 -16.61 -6.25
N VAL A 120 8.44 -17.83 -6.76
CA VAL A 120 9.44 -18.13 -7.77
C VAL A 120 8.91 -17.74 -9.14
N HIS A 121 9.64 -16.88 -9.83
CA HIS A 121 9.37 -16.51 -11.22
C HIS A 121 9.77 -17.68 -12.14
N PHE A 122 8.77 -18.30 -12.78
CA PHE A 122 8.95 -19.43 -13.67
C PHE A 122 9.00 -18.99 -15.14
N GLN A 123 8.05 -18.16 -15.56
CA GLN A 123 8.00 -17.54 -16.88
C GLN A 123 7.52 -16.09 -16.79
N ARG A 124 7.50 -15.38 -17.93
CA ARG A 124 7.15 -13.95 -17.99
C ARG A 124 5.88 -13.63 -17.21
N SER A 125 4.82 -14.43 -17.31
CA SER A 125 3.58 -14.19 -16.56
C SER A 125 3.15 -15.38 -15.71
N VAL A 126 4.10 -16.20 -15.25
CA VAL A 126 3.83 -17.39 -14.43
C VAL A 126 4.75 -17.41 -13.21
N PHE A 127 4.13 -17.51 -12.04
CA PHE A 127 4.78 -17.50 -10.74
C PHE A 127 4.28 -18.68 -9.90
N LEU A 128 5.18 -19.23 -9.08
CA LEU A 128 4.93 -20.44 -8.31
C LEU A 128 5.19 -20.20 -6.82
N LEU A 129 4.31 -20.71 -5.97
CA LEU A 129 4.52 -20.76 -4.52
C LEU A 129 3.92 -22.05 -3.94
N PRO A 130 4.62 -22.73 -3.03
CA PRO A 130 4.14 -23.95 -2.37
C PRO A 130 3.36 -23.63 -1.08
N PHE A 131 2.60 -22.53 -1.06
CA PHE A 131 1.77 -22.13 0.08
C PHE A 131 0.40 -21.66 -0.40
N LYS A 132 -0.62 -21.90 0.42
CA LYS A 132 -1.96 -21.33 0.20
C LYS A 132 -1.87 -19.80 0.26
N CYS A 133 -2.36 -19.13 -0.77
CA CYS A 133 -2.20 -17.69 -0.97
C CYS A 133 -3.29 -17.05 -1.83
N GLU A 134 -4.34 -17.80 -2.17
CA GLU A 134 -5.36 -17.39 -3.12
C GLU A 134 -6.04 -16.09 -2.68
N LYS A 135 -6.33 -15.99 -1.38
CA LYS A 135 -6.97 -14.81 -0.80
C LYS A 135 -6.09 -13.57 -0.98
N GLU A 136 -4.82 -13.67 -0.62
CA GLU A 136 -3.86 -12.57 -0.68
C GLU A 136 -3.61 -12.12 -2.12
N ILE A 137 -3.57 -13.07 -3.07
CA ILE A 137 -3.37 -12.77 -4.48
C ILE A 137 -4.61 -12.11 -5.10
N TYR A 138 -5.82 -12.56 -4.76
CA TYR A 138 -7.04 -11.90 -5.22
C TYR A 138 -7.21 -10.52 -4.61
N GLU A 139 -6.91 -10.33 -3.32
CA GLU A 139 -6.92 -9.01 -2.67
C GLU A 139 -5.92 -8.05 -3.35
N LEU A 140 -4.70 -8.53 -3.65
CA LEU A 140 -3.70 -7.78 -4.40
C LEU A 140 -4.19 -7.41 -5.81
N ALA A 141 -4.82 -8.35 -6.52
CA ALA A 141 -5.33 -8.12 -7.87
C ALA A 141 -6.50 -7.14 -7.88
N GLU A 142 -7.37 -7.20 -6.86
CA GLU A 142 -8.53 -6.32 -6.70
C GLU A 142 -8.08 -4.89 -6.39
N HIS A 143 -7.12 -4.73 -5.47
CA HIS A 143 -6.52 -3.42 -5.17
C HIS A 143 -5.92 -2.76 -6.41
N LEU A 144 -5.40 -3.56 -7.33
CA LEU A 144 -4.82 -3.10 -8.60
C LEU A 144 -5.83 -3.05 -9.76
N SER A 145 -7.10 -3.40 -9.52
CA SER A 145 -8.18 -3.45 -10.50
C SER A 145 -7.86 -4.33 -11.73
N ILE A 146 -7.22 -5.48 -11.49
CA ILE A 146 -6.79 -6.44 -12.53
C ILE A 146 -7.25 -7.87 -12.26
N SER A 147 -8.20 -8.09 -11.34
CA SER A 147 -8.65 -9.43 -10.93
C SER A 147 -9.12 -10.30 -12.09
N SER A 148 -9.75 -9.72 -13.12
CA SER A 148 -10.20 -10.43 -14.32
C SER A 148 -9.07 -11.01 -15.17
N TYR A 149 -7.85 -10.51 -15.00
CA TYR A 149 -6.66 -10.92 -15.76
C TYR A 149 -5.75 -11.87 -14.98
N VAL A 150 -6.12 -12.24 -13.75
CA VAL A 150 -5.30 -13.05 -12.85
C VAL A 150 -6.01 -14.37 -12.57
N HIS A 151 -5.30 -15.47 -12.77
CA HIS A 151 -5.78 -16.81 -12.48
C HIS A 151 -4.81 -17.55 -11.57
N ILE A 152 -5.37 -18.35 -10.66
CA ILE A 152 -4.61 -19.18 -9.74
C ILE A 152 -5.03 -20.62 -9.94
N LEU A 153 -4.05 -21.47 -10.20
CA LEU A 153 -4.24 -22.91 -10.30
C LEU A 153 -3.55 -23.61 -9.13
N SER A 154 -4.15 -24.70 -8.70
CA SER A 154 -3.53 -25.65 -7.77
C SER A 154 -3.08 -26.87 -8.53
N ALA A 155 -1.83 -27.29 -8.34
CA ALA A 155 -1.28 -28.48 -8.97
C ALA A 155 -0.57 -29.36 -7.94
N ASP A 156 -0.82 -30.66 -7.97
CA ASP A 156 -0.20 -31.61 -7.04
C ASP A 156 1.25 -31.95 -7.42
N ARG A 157 1.62 -31.75 -8.70
CA ARG A 157 2.98 -31.99 -9.23
C ARG A 157 3.36 -30.90 -10.22
N PHE A 158 4.64 -30.51 -10.23
CA PHE A 158 5.17 -29.56 -11.20
C PHE A 158 6.53 -30.04 -11.76
N PRO A 159 6.87 -29.80 -13.02
CA PRO A 159 8.17 -30.21 -13.56
C PRO A 159 9.33 -29.61 -12.74
N ASN A 160 10.39 -30.40 -12.49
CA ASN A 160 11.59 -30.00 -11.74
C ASN A 160 11.37 -29.61 -10.26
N ASP A 161 10.36 -30.18 -9.60
CA ASP A 161 9.97 -29.96 -8.19
C ASP A 161 11.15 -29.76 -7.22
N LYS A 162 12.14 -30.66 -7.21
CA LYS A 162 13.27 -30.61 -6.25
C LYS A 162 14.13 -29.35 -6.36
N SER A 163 14.31 -28.82 -7.57
CA SER A 163 15.12 -27.62 -7.80
C SER A 163 14.38 -26.33 -7.41
N LEU A 164 13.05 -26.32 -7.57
CA LEU A 164 12.20 -25.18 -7.28
C LEU A 164 11.92 -25.06 -5.78
N LEU A 165 11.73 -26.19 -5.08
CA LEU A 165 11.60 -26.22 -3.62
C LEU A 165 12.81 -25.61 -2.91
N LYS A 166 14.04 -25.90 -3.39
CA LYS A 166 15.27 -25.27 -2.88
C LYS A 166 15.27 -23.75 -3.04
N ARG A 167 14.72 -23.23 -4.15
CA ARG A 167 14.60 -21.78 -4.39
C ARG A 167 13.56 -21.12 -3.49
N CYS A 168 12.55 -21.88 -3.06
CA CYS A 168 11.56 -21.45 -2.07
C CYS A 168 12.07 -21.52 -0.61
N GLN A 169 13.33 -21.93 -0.37
CA GLN A 169 13.90 -22.14 0.97
C GLN A 169 13.08 -23.10 1.86
N ILE A 170 12.35 -24.03 1.25
CA ILE A 170 11.63 -25.07 1.99
C ILE A 170 12.58 -26.25 2.15
N THR A 171 13.19 -26.32 3.33
CA THR A 171 13.90 -27.53 3.76
C THR A 171 12.86 -28.43 4.42
N HIS A 172 12.74 -29.66 3.92
CA HIS A 172 11.92 -30.73 4.51
C HIS A 172 12.26 -30.96 5.98
#